data_AF-A0A0S7Y5Z2-F1
#
_entry.id   AF-A0A0S7Y5Z2-F1
#
_cell.length_a   1.000
_cell.length_b   1.000
_cell.length_c   1.000
_cell.angle_alpha   90.00
_cell.angle_beta   90.00
_cell.angle_gamma   90.00
#
_symmetry.space_group_name_H-M   'P 1'
#
loop_
_entity.id
_entity.type
_entity.pdbx_description
1 polymer ?
#
loop_
_entity_poly.entity_id
_entity_poly.type
_entity_poly.pdbx_seq_one_letter_code
_entity_poly.pdbx_strand_id
1 'polypeptide(L)'
;MDFQGWLFQEITISRSFSTHIFYIFLFLLSMLALILAKKFRLFRFSLLLWLCATVIGLVWESALFASGNRQYSFWALAELLYHALTEGGPGLVIMTILADRIGLVNLSEYKEKKREKCQS
;
A
#
# COMPACT_ATOMS: atom_id res chain seq x y z
N MET A 1 -30.96 -20.02 -5.18
CA MET A 1 -30.48 -18.68 -4.83
C MET A 1 -29.77 -18.13 -6.05
N ASP A 2 -30.16 -16.94 -6.48
CA ASP A 2 -29.78 -16.40 -7.79
C ASP A 2 -28.43 -15.67 -7.71
N PHE A 3 -27.44 -16.14 -8.48
CA PHE A 3 -26.06 -15.65 -8.40
C PHE A 3 -25.93 -14.18 -8.79
N GLN A 4 -26.80 -13.72 -9.72
CA GLN A 4 -26.91 -12.30 -10.06
C GLN A 4 -27.49 -11.48 -8.89
N GLY A 5 -28.53 -11.98 -8.20
CA GLY A 5 -29.12 -11.29 -7.05
C GLY A 5 -28.15 -11.14 -5.87
N TRP A 6 -27.23 -12.08 -5.71
CA TRP A 6 -26.16 -12.01 -4.72
C TRP A 6 -25.06 -11.00 -5.11
N LEU A 7 -24.70 -10.91 -6.40
CA LEU A 7 -23.70 -9.95 -6.90
C LEU A 7 -24.13 -8.48 -6.79
N PHE A 8 -25.44 -8.21 -6.84
CA PHE A 8 -26.02 -6.86 -6.82
C PHE A 8 -26.68 -6.49 -5.49
N GLN A 9 -26.55 -7.31 -4.45
CA GLN A 9 -26.95 -6.89 -3.11
C GLN A 9 -25.96 -5.85 -2.58
N GLU A 10 -26.38 -4.60 -2.60
CA GLU A 10 -25.74 -3.52 -1.86
C GLU A 10 -25.87 -3.81 -0.36
N ILE A 11 -24.88 -4.50 0.19
CA ILE A 11 -24.67 -4.52 1.63
C ILE A 11 -24.19 -3.11 1.98
N THR A 12 -25.11 -2.32 2.53
CA THR A 12 -24.84 -0.99 3.09
C THR A 12 -23.95 -1.14 4.32
N ILE A 13 -22.64 -1.29 4.10
CA ILE A 13 -21.66 -1.05 5.15
C ILE A 13 -21.76 0.45 5.45
N SER A 14 -22.26 0.81 6.63
CA SER A 14 -22.33 2.19 7.11
C SER A 14 -20.91 2.75 7.32
N ARG A 15 -20.20 3.00 6.21
CA ARG A 15 -18.87 3.62 6.19
C ARG A 15 -19.09 5.12 6.19
N SER A 16 -19.04 5.68 7.39
CA SER A 16 -19.15 7.11 7.65
C SER A 16 -18.10 7.91 6.86
N PHE A 17 -18.35 9.21 6.70
CA PHE A 17 -17.45 10.23 6.14
C PHE A 17 -15.97 10.09 6.56
N SER A 18 -15.71 9.56 7.76
CA SER A 18 -14.38 9.22 8.29
C SER A 18 -13.58 8.27 7.40
N THR A 19 -14.24 7.33 6.71
CA THR A 19 -13.58 6.34 5.84
C THR A 19 -12.98 7.00 4.58
N HIS A 20 -13.69 7.97 4.00
CA HIS A 20 -13.19 8.71 2.84
C HIS A 20 -11.98 9.59 3.20
N ILE A 21 -12.02 10.25 4.38
CA ILE A 21 -10.88 11.03 4.88
C ILE A 21 -9.68 10.12 5.11
N PHE A 22 -9.90 8.94 5.68
CA PHE A 22 -8.84 7.95 5.91
C PHE A 22 -8.18 7.51 4.60
N TYR A 23 -8.96 7.25 3.54
CA TYR A 23 -8.40 6.91 2.23
C TYR A 23 -7.62 8.06 1.60
N ILE A 24 -8.13 9.30 1.69
CA ILE A 24 -7.37 10.47 1.23
C ILE A 24 -6.03 10.59 1.98
N PHE A 25 -6.04 10.37 3.29
CA PHE A 25 -4.82 10.37 4.09
C PHE A 25 -3.82 9.27 3.66
N LEU A 26 -4.30 8.04 3.44
CA LEU A 26 -3.47 6.94 2.94
C LEU A 26 -2.88 7.23 1.56
N PHE A 27 -3.64 7.90 0.69
CA PHE A 27 -3.13 8.36 -0.60
C PHE A 27 -2.01 9.40 -0.44
N LEU A 28 -2.19 10.39 0.43
CA LEU A 28 -1.17 11.39 0.72
C LEU A 28 0.09 10.74 1.31
N LEU A 29 -0.08 9.76 2.19
CA LEU A 29 1.04 9.01 2.78
C LEU A 29 1.79 8.20 1.71
N SER A 30 1.06 7.59 0.77
CA SER A 30 1.63 6.88 -0.38
C SER A 30 2.45 7.80 -1.26
N MET A 31 1.93 9.00 -1.56
CA MET A 31 2.65 10.01 -2.33
C MET A 31 3.91 10.48 -1.60
N LEU A 32 3.82 10.72 -0.29
CA LEU A 32 4.96 11.09 0.56
C LEU A 32 6.04 10.00 0.54
N ALA A 33 5.64 8.73 0.66
CA ALA A 33 6.56 7.59 0.60
C ALA A 33 7.32 7.53 -0.73
N LEU A 34 6.63 7.71 -1.87
CA LEU A 34 7.27 7.75 -3.19
C LEU A 34 8.24 8.93 -3.35
N ILE A 35 7.85 10.11 -2.87
CA ILE A 35 8.69 11.31 -2.90
C ILE A 35 9.96 11.09 -2.07
N LEU A 36 9.84 10.54 -0.86
CA LEU A 36 10.96 10.23 0.01
C LEU A 36 11.86 9.16 -0.61
N ALA A 37 11.29 8.06 -1.09
CA ALA A 37 12.04 6.97 -1.73
C ALA A 37 12.89 7.47 -2.90
N LYS A 38 12.33 8.36 -3.72
CA LYS A 38 13.06 9.01 -4.83
C LYS A 38 14.14 9.97 -4.32
N LYS A 39 13.82 10.82 -3.33
CA LYS A 39 14.76 11.79 -2.75
C LYS A 39 15.98 11.13 -2.12
N PHE A 40 15.79 9.97 -1.49
CA PHE A 40 16.84 9.22 -0.83
C PHE A 40 17.52 8.16 -1.71
N ARG A 41 17.20 8.11 -3.01
CA ARG A 41 17.74 7.14 -3.99
C ARG A 41 17.51 5.68 -3.59
N LEU A 42 16.46 5.41 -2.82
CA LEU A 42 16.09 4.06 -2.39
C LEU A 42 14.83 3.59 -3.11
N PHE A 43 14.57 4.09 -4.32
CA PHE A 43 13.27 3.93 -4.98
C PHE A 43 12.95 2.46 -5.30
N ARG A 44 13.85 1.74 -5.97
CA ARG A 44 13.69 0.30 -6.24
C ARG A 44 13.53 -0.54 -4.99
N PHE A 45 14.37 -0.30 -3.98
CA PHE A 45 14.28 -1.02 -2.71
C PHE A 45 12.95 -0.75 -1.99
N SER A 46 12.51 0.51 -1.98
CA SER A 46 11.23 0.92 -1.41
C SER A 46 10.06 0.30 -2.16
N LEU A 47 10.11 0.21 -3.49
CA LEU A 47 9.07 -0.45 -4.29
C LEU A 47 9.01 -1.97 -4.01
N LEU A 48 10.16 -2.63 -3.80
CA LEU A 48 10.18 -4.03 -3.42
C LEU A 48 9.56 -4.26 -2.04
N LEU A 49 9.92 -3.43 -1.05
CA LEU A 49 9.30 -3.46 0.27
C LEU A 49 7.80 -3.21 0.21
N TRP A 50 7.38 -2.26 -0.62
CA TRP A 50 5.98 -1.96 -0.85
C TRP A 50 5.26 -3.17 -1.45
N LEU A 51 5.82 -3.77 -2.50
CA LEU A 51 5.24 -4.96 -3.12
C LEU A 51 5.10 -6.11 -2.10
N CYS A 52 6.11 -6.36 -1.28
CA CYS A 52 6.04 -7.34 -0.20
C CYS A 52 4.89 -7.04 0.77
N ALA A 53 4.76 -5.79 1.23
CA ALA A 53 3.68 -5.37 2.11
C ALA A 53 2.30 -5.58 1.47
N THR A 54 2.15 -5.24 0.19
CA THR A 54 0.93 -5.47 -0.58
C THR A 54 0.59 -6.96 -0.66
N VAL A 55 1.57 -7.81 -0.96
CA VAL A 55 1.35 -9.27 -1.04
C VAL A 55 0.91 -9.83 0.32
N ILE A 56 1.55 -9.41 1.40
CA ILE A 56 1.16 -9.80 2.77
C ILE A 56 -0.29 -9.34 3.05
N GLY A 57 -0.62 -8.10 2.70
CA GLY A 57 -1.97 -7.56 2.82
C GLY A 57 -3.00 -8.36 2.02
N LEU A 58 -2.70 -8.72 0.77
CA LEU A 58 -3.57 -9.55 -0.06
C LEU A 58 -3.76 -10.95 0.54
N VAL A 59 -2.70 -11.57 1.06
CA VAL A 59 -2.79 -12.89 1.72
C VAL A 59 -3.66 -12.80 2.97
N TRP A 60 -3.46 -11.77 3.79
CA TRP A 60 -4.24 -11.51 4.99
C TRP A 60 -5.74 -11.34 4.69
N GLU A 61 -6.05 -10.48 3.72
CA GLU A 61 -7.42 -10.23 3.30
C GLU A 61 -8.08 -11.48 2.68
N SER A 62 -7.32 -12.26 1.90
CA SER A 62 -7.81 -13.53 1.34
C SER A 62 -8.13 -14.54 2.45
N ALA A 63 -7.33 -14.59 3.52
CA ALA A 63 -7.60 -15.44 4.67
C ALA A 63 -8.84 -14.99 5.46
N LEU A 64 -9.04 -13.68 5.62
CA LEU A 64 -10.25 -13.12 6.24
C LEU A 64 -11.52 -13.38 5.42
N PHE A 65 -11.40 -13.33 4.10
CA PHE A 65 -12.48 -13.72 3.20
C PHE A 65 -12.79 -15.22 3.30
N ALA A 66 -11.77 -16.08 3.25
CA ALA A 66 -11.94 -17.53 3.34
C ALA A 66 -12.55 -17.99 4.68
N SER A 67 -12.31 -17.24 5.77
CA SER A 67 -12.91 -17.51 7.09
C SER A 67 -14.35 -16.99 7.24
N GLY A 68 -14.94 -16.38 6.18
CA GLY A 68 -16.31 -15.88 6.20
C GLY A 68 -16.52 -14.61 7.05
N ASN A 69 -15.42 -14.01 7.54
CA ASN A 69 -15.46 -12.83 8.40
C ASN A 69 -15.68 -11.52 7.62
N ARG A 70 -15.61 -11.55 6.29
CA ARG A 70 -15.87 -10.39 5.42
C ARG A 70 -16.62 -10.79 4.14
N GLN A 71 -17.64 -10.03 3.79
CA GLN A 71 -18.39 -10.14 2.53
C GLN A 71 -18.08 -8.93 1.66
N TYR A 72 -17.78 -9.15 0.38
CA TYR A 72 -17.36 -8.10 -0.55
C TYR A 72 -18.22 -8.13 -1.81
N SER A 73 -18.74 -6.97 -2.21
CA SER A 73 -19.28 -6.74 -3.56
C SER A 73 -18.13 -6.47 -4.55
N PHE A 74 -18.42 -6.41 -5.86
CA PHE A 74 -17.41 -6.12 -6.89
C PHE A 74 -16.62 -4.82 -6.63
N TRP A 75 -17.28 -3.76 -6.16
CA TRP A 75 -16.64 -2.51 -5.75
C TRP A 75 -15.72 -2.66 -4.54
N ALA A 76 -16.04 -3.62 -3.68
CA ALA A 76 -15.27 -3.88 -2.50
C ALA A 76 -13.95 -4.62 -2.80
N LEU A 77 -13.82 -5.29 -3.95
CA LEU A 77 -12.53 -5.80 -4.43
C LEU A 77 -11.55 -4.65 -4.74
N ALA A 78 -12.03 -3.60 -5.41
CA ALA A 78 -11.20 -2.43 -5.74
C ALA A 78 -10.77 -1.67 -4.47
N GLU A 79 -11.69 -1.55 -3.51
CA GLU A 79 -11.42 -0.94 -2.21
C GLU A 79 -10.43 -1.78 -1.38
N LEU A 80 -10.55 -3.11 -1.44
CA LEU A 80 -9.64 -4.04 -0.77
C LEU A 80 -8.25 -4.01 -1.40
N LEU A 81 -8.16 -3.98 -2.73
CA LEU A 81 -6.89 -3.79 -3.43
C LEU A 81 -6.25 -2.46 -3.06
N TYR A 82 -7.03 -1.38 -3.03
CA TYR A 82 -6.58 -0.07 -2.59
C TYR A 82 -6.06 -0.12 -1.15
N HIS A 83 -6.79 -0.79 -0.26
CA HIS A 83 -6.40 -0.94 1.14
C HIS A 83 -5.09 -1.73 1.28
N ALA A 84 -4.99 -2.90 0.65
CA ALA A 84 -3.78 -3.73 0.66
C ALA A 84 -2.55 -2.98 0.11
N LEU A 85 -2.75 -2.15 -0.93
CA LEU A 85 -1.68 -1.33 -1.50
C LEU A 85 -1.26 -0.18 -0.57
N THR A 86 -2.16 0.43 0.17
CA THR A 86 -1.90 1.72 0.82
C THR A 86 -1.75 1.64 2.34
N GLU A 87 -2.23 0.58 2.99
CA GLU A 87 -2.23 0.47 4.45
C GLU A 87 -0.83 0.18 5.01
N GLY A 88 -0.13 -0.81 4.48
CA GLY A 88 1.18 -1.23 5.00
C GLY A 88 2.39 -0.63 4.25
N GLY A 89 2.32 -0.57 2.93
CA GLY A 89 3.46 -0.22 2.07
C GLY A 89 4.07 1.16 2.35
N PRO A 90 3.27 2.26 2.28
CA PRO A 90 3.77 3.61 2.50
C PRO A 90 4.43 3.81 3.87
N GLY A 91 3.79 3.33 4.93
CA GLY A 91 4.32 3.43 6.29
C GLY A 91 5.66 2.70 6.44
N LEU A 92 5.74 1.47 5.90
CA LEU A 92 6.97 0.68 5.92
C LEU A 92 8.12 1.38 5.18
N VAL A 93 7.85 1.96 4.01
CA VAL A 93 8.85 2.71 3.23
C VAL A 93 9.35 3.92 4.01
N ILE A 94 8.44 4.72 4.58
CA ILE A 94 8.80 5.92 5.35
C ILE A 94 9.64 5.54 6.58
N MET A 95 9.20 4.54 7.36
CA MET A 95 9.94 4.06 8.53
C MET A 95 11.33 3.54 8.17
N THR A 96 11.44 2.79 7.08
CA THR A 96 12.72 2.24 6.62
C THR A 96 13.71 3.34 6.22
N ILE A 97 13.22 4.37 5.52
CA ILE A 97 14.02 5.54 5.17
C ILE A 97 14.44 6.32 6.43
N LEU A 98 13.53 6.50 7.39
CA LEU A 98 13.85 7.16 8.65
C LEU A 98 14.88 6.37 9.47
N ALA A 99 14.78 5.04 9.49
CA ALA A 99 15.74 4.16 10.14
C ALA A 99 17.15 4.28 9.52
N ASP A 100 17.26 4.39 8.19
CA ASP A 100 18.53 4.71 7.49
C ASP A 100 19.08 6.08 7.88
N ARG A 101 18.18 7.07 8.07
CA ARG A 101 18.58 8.45 8.40
C ARG A 101 19.03 8.63 9.84
N ILE A 102 18.46 7.88 10.77
CA ILE A 102 18.83 7.89 12.19
C ILE A 102 20.03 6.96 12.46
N GLY A 103 20.41 6.12 11.48
CA GLY A 103 21.54 5.20 11.60
C GLY A 103 21.22 3.90 12.31
N LEU A 104 19.93 3.55 12.43
CA LEU A 104 19.50 2.25 12.97
C LEU A 104 19.75 1.11 11.97
N VAL A 105 19.66 1.41 10.68
CA VAL A 105 19.89 0.47 9.57
C VAL A 105 20.79 1.15 8.56
N ASN A 106 21.66 0.39 7.87
CA ASN A 106 22.48 0.91 6.78
C ASN A 106 21.94 0.41 5.43
N LEU A 107 21.37 1.31 4.61
CA LEU A 107 20.87 0.98 3.28
C LEU A 107 21.77 1.52 2.16
N SER A 108 23.03 1.86 2.46
CA SER A 108 23.96 2.44 1.48
C SER A 108 24.14 1.59 0.23
N GLU A 109 24.19 0.27 0.36
CA GLU A 109 24.33 -0.68 -0.75
C GLU A 109 23.10 -0.70 -1.67
N TYR A 110 21.92 -0.40 -1.14
CA TYR A 110 20.66 -0.38 -1.87
C TYR A 110 20.38 0.98 -2.54
N LYS A 111 21.24 1.98 -2.34
CA LYS A 111 21.08 3.31 -2.95
C LYS A 111 21.41 3.24 -4.43
N GLU A 112 20.43 3.55 -5.27
CA GLU A 112 20.56 3.61 -6.73
C GLU A 112 21.69 4.54 -7.14
N LYS A 113 22.58 4.14 -8.06
CA LYS A 113 23.68 5.00 -8.53
C LYS A 113 23.15 6.34 -9.07
N LYS A 114 23.85 7.44 -8.75
CA LYS A 114 23.54 8.76 -9.32
C LYS A 114 23.76 8.62 -10.83
N ARG A 115 22.74 8.86 -11.66
CA ARG A 115 22.94 8.92 -13.12
C ARG A 115 23.98 10.00 -13.38
N GLU A 116 25.18 9.60 -13.76
CA GLU A 116 26.13 10.50 -14.39
C GLU A 116 25.42 11.00 -15.65
N LYS A 117 25.17 12.31 -15.73
CA LYS A 117 24.77 12.92 -17.00
C LYS A 117 25.95 12.65 -17.92
N CYS A 118 25.77 11.83 -18.96
CA CYS A 118 26.68 11.83 -20.09
C CYS A 118 26.79 13.29 -20.55
N GLN A 119 27.93 13.91 -20.26
CA GLN A 119 28.34 15.14 -20.90
C GLN A 119 28.74 14.72 -22.31
N SER A 120 27.83 14.92 -23.27
CA SER A 120 28.15 14.93 -24.71
C SER A 120 28.52 16.34 -25.13
#